data_AF-A0A7R9G3N8-F1
#
_entry.id   AF-A0A7R9G3N8-F1
#
_cell.length_a   1.000
_cell.length_b   1.000
_cell.length_c   1.000
_cell.angle_alpha   90.00
_cell.angle_beta   90.00
_cell.angle_gamma   90.00
#
_symmetry.space_group_name_H-M   'P 1'
#
loop_
_entity.id
_entity.type
_entity.pdbx_description
1 polymer ?
#
loop_
_entity_poly.entity_id
_entity_poly.type
_entity_poly.pdbx_seq_one_letter_code
_entity_poly.pdbx_strand_id
1 'polypeptide(L)'
;MDFKKTTEYWYLSISNKIITIDLTSNGVLMFQALEEQVAMGKARAIGVSNFNLTQLERLMKEAVILPAVNQVELHAYLQQPELRTYCQQHGITVTAYSPLGSPGSKMHFQKKYNYSPETFPDLLGHSVVLKLAEAHRKTPAQILLRHLVQQKIAVIPKSTNPTRITENIQVLSLFMKSLSINFVLDVTFGVRKIISTVFDFELSKNELDQLNRLDQDEKGRIIDFMFFKGVDKHPEYPFTKRLQ
;
A
#
# COMPACT_ATOMS: atom_id res chain seq x y z
N MET A 1 -27.16 0.28 14.45
CA MET A 1 -26.82 0.16 13.02
C MET A 1 -27.18 -1.26 12.62
N ASP A 2 -28.25 -1.44 11.85
CA ASP A 2 -28.76 -2.77 11.52
C ASP A 2 -28.67 -3.02 10.02
N PHE A 3 -28.08 -4.15 9.67
CA PHE A 3 -28.06 -4.65 8.29
C PHE A 3 -29.32 -5.47 8.05
N LYS A 4 -29.99 -5.15 6.96
CA LYS A 4 -31.18 -5.86 6.49
C LYS A 4 -30.95 -6.32 5.06
N LYS A 5 -31.64 -7.40 4.69
CA LYS A 5 -31.59 -8.00 3.37
C LYS A 5 -32.95 -7.77 2.72
N THR A 6 -33.01 -7.20 1.52
CA THR A 6 -34.21 -7.29 0.68
C THR A 6 -34.14 -8.54 -0.19
N THR A 7 -35.13 -8.75 -1.04
CA THR A 7 -35.06 -9.78 -2.09
C THR A 7 -33.88 -9.59 -3.04
N GLU A 8 -33.36 -8.37 -3.19
CA GLU A 8 -32.38 -8.02 -4.22
C GLU A 8 -31.00 -7.57 -3.69
N TYR A 9 -30.91 -6.88 -2.53
CA TYR A 9 -29.64 -6.29 -2.07
C TYR A 9 -29.43 -6.35 -0.55
N TRP A 10 -28.17 -6.20 -0.14
CA TRP A 10 -27.78 -5.94 1.26
C TRP A 10 -27.71 -4.44 1.51
N TYR A 11 -28.33 -3.98 2.60
CA TYR A 11 -28.32 -2.57 2.95
C TYR A 11 -28.06 -2.31 4.43
N LEU A 12 -27.37 -1.19 4.67
CA LEU A 12 -27.10 -0.60 5.96
C LEU A 12 -28.00 0.63 6.14
N SER A 13 -28.79 0.65 7.22
CA SER A 13 -29.53 1.85 7.61
C SER A 13 -28.70 2.68 8.59
N ILE A 14 -28.33 3.90 8.19
CA ILE A 14 -27.74 4.91 9.07
C ILE A 14 -28.61 6.16 9.01
N SER A 15 -29.25 6.53 10.13
CA SER A 15 -29.94 7.82 10.32
C SER A 15 -30.81 8.25 9.12
N ASN A 16 -31.77 7.40 8.73
CA ASN A 16 -32.69 7.58 7.59
C ASN A 16 -32.06 7.56 6.18
N LYS A 17 -30.81 7.10 6.03
CA LYS A 17 -30.20 6.79 4.73
C LYS A 17 -29.93 5.29 4.63
N ILE A 18 -30.36 4.71 3.50
CA ILE A 18 -30.05 3.34 3.11
C ILE A 18 -28.76 3.38 2.30
N ILE A 19 -27.71 2.71 2.78
CA ILE A 19 -26.46 2.51 2.05
C ILE A 19 -26.44 1.03 1.63
N THR A 20 -26.59 0.77 0.33
CA THR A 20 -26.50 -0.58 -0.24
C THR A 20 -25.10 -0.87 -0.75
N ILE A 21 -24.68 -2.13 -0.64
CA ILE A 21 -23.51 -2.62 -1.37
C ILE A 21 -23.98 -2.95 -2.80
N ASP A 22 -23.39 -2.29 -3.80
CA ASP A 22 -23.64 -2.61 -5.20
C ASP A 22 -22.86 -3.87 -5.60
N LEU A 23 -23.54 -5.01 -5.56
CA LEU A 23 -22.97 -6.32 -5.91
C LEU A 23 -22.73 -6.51 -7.40
N THR A 24 -23.15 -5.56 -8.24
CA THR A 24 -22.99 -5.60 -9.70
C THR A 24 -21.75 -4.84 -10.18
N SER A 25 -21.02 -4.20 -9.26
CA SER A 25 -19.79 -3.47 -9.58
C SER A 25 -18.79 -4.33 -10.34
N ASN A 26 -18.28 -3.81 -11.45
CA ASN A 26 -17.27 -4.46 -12.28
C ASN A 26 -16.04 -3.55 -12.41
N GLY A 27 -14.91 -4.00 -11.84
CA GLY A 27 -13.68 -3.22 -11.81
C GLY A 27 -13.11 -2.88 -13.18
N VAL A 28 -13.34 -3.71 -14.21
CA VAL A 28 -12.87 -3.46 -15.57
C VAL A 28 -13.66 -2.34 -16.23
N LEU A 29 -15.00 -2.40 -16.17
CA LEU A 29 -15.86 -1.36 -16.73
C LEU A 29 -15.63 0.00 -16.05
N MET A 30 -15.43 -0.01 -14.73
CA MET A 30 -15.08 1.21 -14.00
C MET A 30 -13.72 1.77 -14.43
N PHE A 31 -12.74 0.91 -14.70
CA PHE A 31 -11.42 1.34 -15.16
C PHE A 31 -11.48 1.92 -16.58
N GLN A 32 -12.28 1.36 -17.49
CA GLN A 32 -12.51 1.93 -18.83
C GLN A 32 -13.06 3.36 -18.76
N ALA A 33 -13.96 3.64 -17.81
CA ALA A 33 -14.44 5.01 -17.57
C ALA A 33 -13.32 5.95 -17.05
N LEU A 34 -12.29 5.42 -16.38
CA LEU A 34 -11.08 6.19 -16.01
C LEU A 34 -10.20 6.48 -17.22
N GLU A 35 -10.13 5.58 -18.20
CA GLU A 35 -9.40 5.81 -19.46
C GLU A 35 -9.97 7.01 -20.22
N GLU A 36 -11.31 7.16 -20.23
CA GLU A 36 -11.97 8.35 -20.79
C GLU A 36 -11.54 9.64 -20.07
N GLN A 37 -11.31 9.59 -18.75
CA GLN A 37 -10.82 10.77 -18.01
C GLN A 37 -9.40 11.17 -18.44
N VAL A 38 -8.57 10.21 -18.86
CA VAL A 38 -7.26 10.50 -19.45
C VAL A 38 -7.40 11.12 -20.83
N ALA A 39 -8.28 10.56 -21.67
CA ALA A 39 -8.56 11.09 -23.01
C ALA A 39 -9.10 12.54 -22.96
N MET A 40 -9.88 12.87 -21.94
CA MET A 40 -10.37 14.23 -21.67
C MET A 40 -9.32 15.16 -21.04
N GLY A 41 -8.09 14.69 -20.78
CA GLY A 41 -7.02 15.47 -20.15
C GLY A 41 -7.24 15.77 -18.66
N LYS A 42 -8.21 15.11 -18.00
CA LYS A 42 -8.53 15.32 -16.58
C LYS A 42 -7.59 14.55 -15.65
N ALA A 43 -6.99 13.47 -16.14
CA ALA A 43 -5.99 12.69 -15.43
C ALA A 43 -4.77 12.46 -16.31
N ARG A 44 -3.56 12.55 -15.72
CA ARG A 44 -2.30 12.22 -16.42
C ARG A 44 -1.96 10.73 -16.38
N ALA A 45 -2.43 10.04 -15.35
CA ALA A 45 -2.26 8.63 -15.14
C ALA A 45 -3.44 8.11 -14.31
N ILE A 46 -3.77 6.83 -14.50
CA ILE A 46 -4.83 6.13 -13.80
C ILE A 46 -4.27 4.82 -13.23
N GLY A 47 -4.90 4.31 -12.19
CA GLY A 47 -4.47 3.10 -11.50
C GLY A 47 -5.57 2.58 -10.60
N VAL A 48 -5.24 1.56 -9.82
CA VAL A 48 -6.16 0.83 -8.96
C VAL A 48 -5.69 0.86 -7.51
N SER A 49 -6.58 0.48 -6.60
CA SER A 49 -6.27 0.34 -5.18
C SER A 49 -6.98 -0.88 -4.62
N ASN A 50 -6.25 -1.68 -3.83
CA ASN A 50 -6.70 -2.96 -3.26
C ASN A 50 -7.08 -4.03 -4.28
N PHE A 51 -6.56 -3.97 -5.51
CA PHE A 51 -6.78 -5.04 -6.48
C PHE A 51 -5.85 -6.22 -6.17
N ASN A 52 -6.40 -7.43 -6.15
CA ASN A 52 -5.62 -8.66 -6.04
C ASN A 52 -5.10 -9.13 -7.42
N LEU A 53 -4.33 -10.22 -7.43
CA LEU A 53 -3.74 -10.78 -8.66
C LEU A 53 -4.78 -11.12 -9.73
N THR A 54 -5.84 -11.85 -9.38
CA THR A 54 -6.88 -12.26 -10.32
C THR A 54 -7.61 -11.07 -10.93
N GLN A 55 -7.87 -10.03 -10.13
CA GLN A 55 -8.49 -8.80 -10.61
C GLN A 55 -7.56 -8.01 -11.54
N LEU A 56 -6.27 -7.93 -11.22
CA LEU A 56 -5.28 -7.33 -12.10
C LEU A 56 -5.17 -8.11 -13.41
N GLU A 57 -5.06 -9.44 -13.38
CA GLU A 57 -4.98 -10.27 -14.59
C GLU A 57 -6.19 -10.09 -15.51
N ARG A 58 -7.40 -9.99 -14.94
CA ARG A 58 -8.60 -9.71 -15.73
C ARG A 58 -8.58 -8.30 -16.30
N LEU A 59 -8.17 -7.29 -15.52
CA LEU A 59 -8.06 -5.92 -16.00
C LEU A 59 -7.03 -5.79 -17.13
N MET A 60 -5.87 -6.43 -16.99
CA MET A 60 -4.76 -6.35 -17.96
C MET A 60 -5.10 -6.94 -19.32
N LYS A 61 -6.15 -7.77 -19.44
CA LYS A 61 -6.62 -8.33 -20.71
C LYS A 61 -7.47 -7.33 -21.52
N GLU A 62 -8.13 -6.41 -20.82
CA GLU A 62 -9.17 -5.54 -21.41
C GLU A 62 -8.75 -4.07 -21.43
N ALA A 63 -7.79 -3.66 -20.58
CA ALA A 63 -7.34 -2.28 -20.47
C ALA A 63 -6.54 -1.83 -21.69
N VAL A 64 -6.86 -0.65 -22.22
CA VAL A 64 -6.10 0.04 -23.27
C VAL A 64 -4.95 0.84 -22.66
N ILE A 65 -5.22 1.52 -21.54
CA ILE A 65 -4.21 2.21 -20.73
C ILE A 65 -3.91 1.34 -19.52
N LEU A 66 -2.72 0.75 -19.45
CA LEU A 66 -2.36 -0.10 -18.31
C LEU A 66 -2.35 0.70 -16.99
N PRO A 67 -2.81 0.12 -15.86
CA PRO A 67 -2.79 0.80 -14.57
C PRO A 67 -1.37 1.17 -14.18
N ALA A 68 -1.10 2.46 -13.98
CA ALA A 68 0.23 2.94 -13.61
C ALA A 68 0.61 2.57 -12.17
N VAL A 69 -0.39 2.36 -11.31
CA VAL A 69 -0.21 2.07 -9.88
C VAL A 69 -1.24 1.06 -9.38
N ASN A 70 -0.82 0.20 -8.45
CA ASN A 70 -1.71 -0.50 -7.53
C ASN A 70 -1.35 -0.08 -6.09
N GLN A 71 -2.25 0.65 -5.44
CA GLN A 71 -2.07 1.08 -4.06
C GLN A 71 -2.66 0.04 -3.10
N VAL A 72 -1.86 -0.55 -2.21
CA VAL A 72 -2.27 -1.65 -1.34
C VAL A 72 -1.70 -1.52 0.08
N GLU A 73 -2.30 -2.22 1.04
CA GLU A 73 -1.77 -2.32 2.39
C GLU A 73 -0.44 -3.04 2.34
N LEU A 74 0.66 -2.41 2.75
CA LEU A 74 1.96 -3.06 2.64
C LEU A 74 2.91 -2.53 3.70
N HIS A 75 3.40 -3.44 4.53
CA HIS A 75 4.31 -3.17 5.64
C HIS A 75 5.09 -4.43 6.01
N ALA A 76 5.98 -4.38 7.01
CA ALA A 76 6.86 -5.51 7.33
C ALA A 76 6.13 -6.84 7.66
N TYR A 77 4.90 -6.80 8.18
CA TYR A 77 4.08 -8.01 8.42
C TYR A 77 3.19 -8.46 7.26
N LEU A 78 3.06 -7.66 6.20
CA LEU A 78 2.26 -7.98 5.01
C LEU A 78 3.01 -7.44 3.79
N GLN A 79 3.94 -8.24 3.27
CA GLN A 79 4.89 -7.76 2.25
C GLN A 79 4.42 -8.02 0.81
N GLN A 80 3.45 -8.91 0.62
CA GLN A 80 2.80 -9.22 -0.66
C GLN A 80 3.78 -9.52 -1.82
N PRO A 81 4.71 -10.48 -1.69
CA PRO A 81 5.76 -10.72 -2.68
C PRO A 81 5.22 -11.11 -4.06
N GLU A 82 4.19 -11.95 -4.12
CA GLU A 82 3.57 -12.39 -5.40
C GLU A 82 2.95 -11.20 -6.15
N LEU A 83 2.11 -10.40 -5.46
CA LEU A 83 1.48 -9.21 -6.02
C LEU A 83 2.52 -8.19 -6.51
N ARG A 84 3.55 -7.93 -5.70
CA ARG A 84 4.63 -7.01 -6.08
C ARG A 84 5.39 -7.49 -7.30
N THR A 85 5.69 -8.77 -7.37
CA THR A 85 6.43 -9.36 -8.50
C THR A 85 5.62 -9.21 -9.78
N TYR A 86 4.32 -9.54 -9.74
CA TYR A 86 3.41 -9.36 -10.85
C TYR A 86 3.35 -7.89 -11.29
N CYS A 87 3.09 -6.97 -10.36
CA CYS A 87 3.05 -5.53 -10.66
C CYS A 87 4.35 -5.07 -11.32
N GLN A 88 5.51 -5.47 -10.80
CA GLN A 88 6.81 -5.11 -11.37
C GLN A 88 7.00 -5.65 -12.79
N GLN A 89 6.63 -6.91 -13.06
CA GLN A 89 6.73 -7.52 -14.39
C GLN A 89 5.87 -6.81 -15.42
N HIS A 90 4.74 -6.24 -15.00
CA HIS A 90 3.80 -5.53 -15.85
C HIS A 90 3.97 -4.00 -15.85
N GLY A 91 5.04 -3.47 -15.25
CA GLY A 91 5.30 -2.03 -15.20
C GLY A 91 4.36 -1.23 -14.30
N ILE A 92 3.62 -1.91 -13.41
CA ILE A 92 2.71 -1.32 -12.43
C ILE A 92 3.51 -0.96 -11.18
N THR A 93 3.48 0.30 -10.75
CA THR A 93 4.12 0.71 -9.49
C THR A 93 3.28 0.28 -8.30
N VAL A 94 3.90 -0.28 -7.26
CA VAL A 94 3.20 -0.53 -5.98
C VAL A 94 3.36 0.66 -5.05
N THR A 95 2.26 1.15 -4.50
CA THR A 95 2.24 2.16 -3.44
C THR A 95 1.70 1.56 -2.15
N ALA A 96 2.53 1.55 -1.12
CA ALA A 96 2.22 1.05 0.22
C ALA A 96 1.44 2.09 1.04
N TYR A 97 0.18 1.81 1.36
CA TYR A 97 -0.51 2.44 2.47
C TYR A 97 -0.33 1.63 3.76
N SER A 98 -0.59 2.28 4.91
CA SER A 98 -0.29 1.72 6.24
C SER A 98 1.17 1.23 6.42
N PRO A 99 2.21 1.87 5.84
CA PRO A 99 3.58 1.30 5.86
C PRO A 99 4.18 1.16 7.27
N LEU A 100 3.57 1.79 8.28
CA LEU A 100 3.97 1.74 9.68
C LEU A 100 3.02 0.90 10.58
N GLY A 101 2.11 0.11 10.00
CA GLY A 101 1.14 -0.69 10.75
C GLY A 101 -0.01 0.11 11.37
N SER A 102 -0.28 1.31 10.83
CA SER A 102 -1.43 2.14 11.23
C SER A 102 -1.60 2.39 12.75
N PRO A 103 -0.54 2.81 13.49
CA PRO A 103 -0.58 2.94 14.95
C PRO A 103 -1.61 3.97 15.44
N GLY A 104 -1.83 5.04 14.68
CA GLY A 104 -2.84 6.06 14.99
C GLY A 104 -4.28 5.65 14.68
N SER A 105 -4.48 4.53 14.00
CA SER A 105 -5.80 4.04 13.58
C SER A 105 -6.45 3.15 14.64
N LYS A 106 -5.68 2.60 15.60
CA LYS A 106 -6.17 1.74 16.70
C LYS A 106 -7.45 2.28 17.35
N MET A 107 -7.39 3.50 17.88
CA MET A 107 -8.53 4.13 18.56
C MET A 107 -9.65 4.53 17.59
N HIS A 108 -9.32 4.93 16.37
CA HIS A 108 -10.33 5.32 15.37
C HIS A 108 -11.17 4.10 14.96
N PHE A 109 -10.51 2.98 14.64
CA PHE A 109 -11.17 1.76 14.20
C PHE A 109 -11.89 1.07 15.34
N GLN A 110 -11.34 1.08 16.55
CA GLN A 110 -12.07 0.60 17.74
C GLN A 110 -13.35 1.42 17.95
N LYS A 111 -13.28 2.75 17.97
CA LYS A 111 -14.45 3.62 18.22
C LYS A 111 -15.49 3.59 17.10
N LYS A 112 -15.05 3.57 15.83
CA LYS A 112 -15.93 3.72 14.67
C LYS A 112 -16.45 2.39 14.11
N TYR A 113 -15.64 1.34 14.24
CA TYR A 113 -15.87 0.05 13.56
C TYR A 113 -15.81 -1.16 14.51
N ASN A 114 -15.59 -0.95 15.82
CA ASN A 114 -15.50 -2.00 16.84
C ASN A 114 -14.43 -3.07 16.56
N TYR A 115 -13.30 -2.67 15.96
CA TYR A 115 -12.14 -3.55 15.78
C TYR A 115 -11.43 -3.81 17.11
N SER A 116 -10.89 -5.02 17.26
CA SER A 116 -10.02 -5.36 18.38
C SER A 116 -8.70 -4.57 18.28
N PRO A 117 -8.22 -3.92 19.36
CA PRO A 117 -6.90 -3.30 19.39
C PRO A 117 -5.76 -4.29 19.07
N GLU A 118 -5.97 -5.58 19.29
CA GLU A 118 -5.03 -6.66 19.03
C GLU A 118 -4.83 -6.91 17.52
N THR A 119 -5.76 -6.46 16.68
CA THR A 119 -5.66 -6.54 15.21
C THR A 119 -4.57 -5.62 14.64
N PHE A 120 -4.10 -4.65 15.41
CA PHE A 120 -3.11 -3.67 14.95
C PHE A 120 -1.70 -4.00 15.47
N PRO A 121 -0.77 -4.43 14.59
CA PRO A 121 0.57 -4.81 14.99
C PRO A 121 1.35 -3.63 15.55
N ASP A 122 2.20 -3.89 16.55
CA ASP A 122 3.21 -2.93 16.99
C ASP A 122 4.52 -3.12 16.20
N LEU A 123 4.52 -2.66 14.95
CA LEU A 123 5.72 -2.68 14.11
C LEU A 123 6.81 -1.74 14.63
N LEU A 124 6.43 -0.61 15.22
CA LEU A 124 7.37 0.39 15.73
C LEU A 124 8.12 -0.10 16.97
N GLY A 125 7.47 -0.91 17.81
CA GLY A 125 8.05 -1.53 19.00
C GLY A 125 8.69 -2.90 18.75
N HIS A 126 8.69 -3.43 17.52
CA HIS A 126 9.25 -4.75 17.24
C HIS A 126 10.76 -4.78 17.50
N SER A 127 11.26 -5.80 18.21
CA SER A 127 12.65 -5.87 18.68
C SER A 127 13.70 -5.76 17.56
N VAL A 128 13.46 -6.39 16.40
CA VAL A 128 14.33 -6.28 15.21
C VAL A 128 14.37 -4.83 14.71
N VAL A 129 13.22 -4.15 14.65
CA VAL A 129 13.12 -2.77 14.16
C VAL A 129 13.84 -1.82 15.10
N LEU A 130 13.67 -1.98 16.42
CA LEU A 130 14.36 -1.18 17.43
C LEU A 130 15.89 -1.34 17.37
N LYS A 131 16.39 -2.57 17.23
CA LYS A 131 17.83 -2.84 17.10
C LYS A 131 18.43 -2.19 15.85
N LEU A 132 17.72 -2.26 14.72
CA LEU A 132 18.17 -1.62 13.48
C LEU A 132 18.11 -0.09 13.59
N ALA A 133 17.09 0.45 14.24
CA ALA A 133 16.95 1.88 14.48
C ALA A 133 18.15 2.43 15.28
N GLU A 134 18.54 1.73 16.36
CA GLU A 134 19.72 2.04 17.15
C GLU A 134 21.01 1.97 16.32
N ALA A 135 21.22 0.87 15.59
CA ALA A 135 22.43 0.65 14.78
C ALA A 135 22.64 1.74 13.72
N HIS A 136 21.56 2.23 13.10
CA HIS A 136 21.61 3.27 12.08
C HIS A 136 21.50 4.70 12.62
N ARG A 137 21.23 4.87 13.93
CA ARG A 137 20.87 6.17 14.55
C ARG A 137 19.68 6.82 13.83
N LYS A 138 18.66 6.01 13.57
CA LYS A 138 17.41 6.38 12.89
C LYS A 138 16.21 6.04 13.77
N THR A 139 15.03 6.54 13.41
CA THR A 139 13.79 6.14 14.10
C THR A 139 13.28 4.79 13.59
N PRO A 140 12.50 4.04 14.39
CA PRO A 140 11.84 2.81 13.92
C PRO A 140 10.99 3.03 12.66
N ALA A 141 10.32 4.18 12.56
CA ALA A 141 9.56 4.56 11.38
C ALA A 141 10.46 4.69 10.14
N GLN A 142 11.64 5.29 10.28
CA GLN A 142 12.59 5.42 9.18
C GLN A 142 13.10 4.06 8.70
N ILE A 143 13.38 3.11 9.61
CA ILE A 143 13.77 1.74 9.25
C ILE A 143 12.68 1.05 8.43
N LEU A 144 11.43 1.08 8.89
CA LEU A 144 10.29 0.44 8.21
C LEU A 144 10.01 1.07 6.84
N LEU A 145 10.07 2.40 6.72
CA LEU A 145 9.90 3.07 5.44
C LEU A 145 11.06 2.76 4.49
N ARG A 146 12.29 2.71 5.03
CA ARG A 146 13.49 2.41 4.24
C ARG A 146 13.46 0.99 3.68
N HIS A 147 12.97 0.03 4.46
CA HIS A 147 12.74 -1.36 4.03
C HIS A 147 11.90 -1.43 2.75
N LEU A 148 10.84 -0.64 2.65
CA LEU A 148 9.96 -0.61 1.47
C LEU A 148 10.59 0.18 0.31
N VAL A 149 11.13 1.36 0.58
CA VAL A 149 11.71 2.25 -0.44
C VAL A 149 12.91 1.59 -1.14
N GLN A 150 13.80 0.92 -0.41
CA GLN A 150 14.93 0.20 -1.01
C GLN A 150 14.50 -0.93 -1.95
N GLN A 151 13.29 -1.45 -1.76
CA GLN A 151 12.67 -2.44 -2.63
C GLN A 151 11.86 -1.81 -3.77
N LYS A 152 12.04 -0.51 -4.03
CA LYS A 152 11.37 0.29 -5.08
C LYS A 152 9.85 0.38 -4.90
N ILE A 153 9.38 0.35 -3.65
CA ILE A 153 7.97 0.53 -3.31
C ILE A 153 7.76 1.97 -2.88
N ALA A 154 6.77 2.65 -3.47
CA ALA A 154 6.38 3.98 -3.02
C ALA A 154 5.64 3.88 -1.67
N VAL A 155 5.88 4.80 -0.74
CA VAL A 155 5.28 4.78 0.60
C VAL A 155 4.51 6.08 0.88
N ILE A 156 3.37 5.98 1.55
CA ILE A 156 2.54 7.15 1.92
C ILE A 156 2.21 7.17 3.42
N PRO A 157 3.20 7.34 4.32
CA PRO A 157 2.96 7.38 5.76
C PRO A 157 2.17 8.64 6.16
N LYS A 158 0.98 8.46 6.72
CA LYS A 158 0.16 9.57 7.23
C LYS A 158 0.70 10.11 8.56
N SER A 159 0.87 11.42 8.66
CA SER A 159 1.13 12.13 9.92
C SER A 159 0.49 13.51 9.89
N THR A 160 0.06 14.00 11.05
CA THR A 160 -0.30 15.42 11.29
C THR A 160 0.70 16.13 12.20
N ASN A 161 1.71 15.40 12.69
CA ASN A 161 2.77 15.93 13.54
C ASN A 161 3.95 16.38 12.64
N PRO A 162 4.35 17.65 12.68
CA PRO A 162 5.41 18.20 11.82
C PRO A 162 6.75 17.46 11.91
N THR A 163 7.19 17.12 13.12
CA THR A 163 8.45 16.37 13.32
C THR A 163 8.42 15.03 12.60
N ARG A 164 7.34 14.26 12.76
CA ARG A 164 7.16 12.98 12.07
C ARG A 164 7.06 13.12 10.55
N ILE A 165 6.46 14.21 10.04
CA ILE A 165 6.42 14.48 8.59
C ILE A 165 7.85 14.67 8.07
N THR A 166 8.65 15.48 8.76
CA THR A 166 10.06 15.70 8.41
C THR A 166 10.89 14.42 8.50
N GLU A 167 10.75 13.64 9.58
CA GLU A 167 11.45 12.35 9.74
C GLU A 167 11.08 11.34 8.64
N ASN A 168 9.79 11.26 8.30
CA ASN A 168 9.29 10.31 7.30
C ASN A 168 9.85 10.59 5.91
N ILE A 169 10.05 11.86 5.53
CA ILE A 169 10.61 12.19 4.21
C ILE A 169 12.14 12.06 4.17
N GLN A 170 12.81 12.13 5.32
CA GLN A 170 14.27 11.95 5.40
C GLN A 170 14.75 10.56 4.99
N VAL A 171 13.88 9.56 4.93
CA VAL A 171 14.20 8.23 4.34
C VAL A 171 14.50 8.30 2.84
N LEU A 172 14.13 9.42 2.21
CA LEU A 172 14.43 9.78 0.83
C LEU A 172 15.58 10.77 0.73
N SER A 173 16.26 11.12 1.84
CA SER A 173 17.11 12.31 1.86
C SER A 173 18.30 12.17 0.91
N LEU A 174 18.20 12.99 -0.14
CA LEU A 174 19.19 13.25 -1.16
C LEU A 174 20.41 13.90 -0.49
N PHE A 175 21.58 13.29 -0.58
CA PHE A 175 22.81 14.04 -0.37
C PHE A 175 22.96 15.01 -1.55
N MET A 176 22.45 16.24 -1.40
CA MET A 176 22.93 17.37 -2.21
C MET A 176 24.33 17.77 -1.72
N LYS A 177 25.29 16.83 -1.76
CA LYS A 177 26.70 17.22 -1.83
C LYS A 177 26.79 17.88 -3.19
N SER A 178 27.46 19.02 -3.25
CA SER A 178 27.71 19.84 -4.43
C SER A 178 28.39 19.08 -5.58
N LEU A 179 27.75 18.04 -6.11
CA LEU A 179 28.01 17.54 -7.44
C LEU A 179 27.29 18.51 -8.34
N SER A 180 28.07 19.39 -8.96
CA SER A 180 27.73 20.03 -10.21
C SER A 180 26.83 19.11 -11.03
N ILE A 181 25.62 19.58 -11.30
CA ILE A 181 24.63 18.93 -12.16
C ILE A 181 25.29 18.77 -13.54
N ASN A 182 25.94 17.63 -13.74
CA ASN A 182 26.11 17.05 -15.06
C ASN A 182 25.07 15.93 -15.12
N PHE A 183 23.88 16.30 -15.59
CA PHE A 183 22.94 15.36 -16.19
C PHE A 183 23.64 14.75 -17.41
N VAL A 184 24.43 13.70 -17.20
CA VAL A 184 24.87 12.86 -18.33
C VAL A 184 23.69 11.97 -18.65
N LEU A 185 22.91 12.39 -19.64
CA LEU A 185 22.05 11.51 -20.42
C LEU A 185 22.97 10.51 -21.13
N ASP A 186 23.27 9.39 -20.49
CA ASP A 186 23.76 8.23 -21.22
C ASP A 186 22.53 7.48 -21.76
N VAL A 187 22.23 7.73 -23.04
CA VAL A 187 21.11 7.13 -23.79
C VAL A 187 21.48 5.72 -24.29
N THR A 188 22.59 5.16 -23.82
CA THR A 188 23.10 3.89 -24.31
C THR A 188 22.94 2.82 -23.24
N PHE A 189 22.00 1.90 -23.50
CA PHE A 189 21.62 0.71 -22.71
C PHE A 189 20.66 0.94 -21.54
N GLY A 190 19.43 0.43 -21.71
CA GLY A 190 18.28 0.52 -20.79
C GLY A 190 18.45 -0.21 -19.46
N VAL A 191 19.36 0.24 -18.61
CA VAL A 191 19.47 -0.19 -17.21
C VAL A 191 19.50 1.05 -16.32
N ARG A 192 18.34 1.39 -15.72
CA ARG A 192 18.30 2.35 -14.59
C ARG A 192 18.98 1.72 -13.38
N LYS A 193 20.28 1.93 -13.26
CA LYS A 193 21.03 1.64 -12.04
C LYS A 193 20.73 2.79 -11.06
N ILE A 194 19.86 2.54 -10.09
CA ILE A 194 19.69 3.44 -8.95
C ILE A 194 21.03 3.44 -8.21
N ILE A 195 21.75 4.55 -8.29
CA ILE A 195 23.03 4.73 -7.61
C ILE A 195 22.73 4.84 -6.10
N SER A 196 23.38 4.00 -5.28
CA SER A 196 23.20 3.94 -3.81
C SER A 196 23.61 5.21 -3.06
N THR A 197 24.16 6.22 -3.75
CA THR A 197 24.63 7.48 -3.16
C THR A 197 23.53 8.52 -2.97
N VAL A 198 22.27 8.17 -3.23
CA VAL A 198 21.12 9.08 -3.22
C VAL A 198 20.47 9.17 -1.83
N PHE A 199 20.81 8.28 -0.89
CA PHE A 199 20.15 8.20 0.41
C PHE A 199 21.14 8.39 1.58
N ASP A 200 20.65 8.91 2.69
CA ASP A 200 21.41 9.13 3.93
C ASP A 200 21.79 7.85 4.68
N PHE A 201 21.09 6.74 4.43
CA PHE A 201 21.50 5.41 4.90
C PHE A 201 20.91 4.28 4.02
N GLU A 202 21.51 3.10 4.11
CA GLU A 202 21.05 1.89 3.46
C GLU A 202 21.06 0.72 4.43
N LEU A 203 19.96 -0.03 4.45
CA LEU A 203 19.88 -1.35 5.05
C LEU A 203 20.65 -2.32 4.17
N SER A 204 21.61 -3.01 4.77
CA SER A 204 22.33 -4.13 4.15
C SER A 204 21.38 -5.27 3.80
N LYS A 205 21.84 -6.17 2.92
CA LYS A 205 21.07 -7.36 2.55
C LYS A 205 20.62 -8.17 3.78
N ASN A 206 21.51 -8.38 4.75
CA ASN A 206 21.19 -9.11 5.97
C ASN A 206 20.12 -8.41 6.83
N GLU A 207 20.09 -7.08 6.85
CA GLU A 207 19.09 -6.30 7.59
C GLU A 207 17.73 -6.30 6.86
N LEU A 208 17.75 -6.20 5.53
CA LEU A 208 16.55 -6.42 4.72
C LEU A 208 16.00 -7.83 4.93
N ASP A 209 16.85 -8.86 4.95
CA ASP A 209 16.43 -10.25 5.20
C ASP A 209 15.84 -10.43 6.60
N GLN A 210 16.36 -9.74 7.62
CA GLN A 210 15.77 -9.73 8.96
C GLN A 210 14.36 -9.13 8.97
N LEU A 211 14.15 -8.03 8.25
CA LEU A 211 12.82 -7.41 8.11
C LEU A 211 11.89 -8.24 7.23
N ASN A 212 12.41 -8.90 6.19
CA ASN A 212 11.65 -9.79 5.32
C ASN A 212 11.10 -10.99 6.09
N ARG A 213 11.85 -11.53 7.07
CA ARG A 213 11.39 -12.60 7.96
C ARG A 213 10.26 -12.21 8.90
N LEU A 214 9.91 -10.93 8.99
CA LEU A 214 8.77 -10.47 9.76
C LEU A 214 7.44 -10.68 9.03
N ASP A 215 7.46 -11.04 7.75
CA ASP A 215 6.23 -11.23 6.97
C ASP A 215 5.33 -12.27 7.64
N GLN A 216 4.06 -11.92 7.81
CA GLN A 216 3.03 -12.80 8.35
C GLN A 216 2.02 -13.18 7.28
N ASP A 217 2.29 -12.82 6.02
CA ASP A 217 1.37 -13.00 4.89
C ASP A 217 0.01 -12.36 5.24
N GLU A 218 -1.10 -12.95 4.80
CA GLU A 218 -2.45 -12.46 5.09
C GLU A 218 -2.76 -12.28 6.60
N LYS A 219 -1.98 -12.88 7.53
CA LYS A 219 -2.16 -12.64 8.99
C LYS A 219 -1.78 -11.23 9.40
N GLY A 220 -0.93 -10.58 8.61
CA GLY A 220 -0.52 -9.20 8.84
C GLY A 220 -1.56 -8.16 8.38
N ARG A 221 -2.61 -8.56 7.65
CA ARG A 221 -3.59 -7.63 7.10
C ARG A 221 -4.42 -6.97 8.21
N ILE A 222 -4.44 -5.64 8.22
CA ILE A 222 -5.23 -4.84 9.16
C ILE A 222 -6.50 -4.34 8.46
N ILE A 223 -6.40 -4.01 7.17
CA ILE A 223 -7.50 -3.45 6.39
C ILE A 223 -8.09 -4.53 5.49
N ASP A 224 -9.16 -5.16 5.98
CA ASP A 224 -9.93 -6.19 5.27
C ASP A 224 -11.34 -5.70 4.86
N PHE A 225 -11.69 -4.44 5.14
CA PHE A 225 -13.03 -3.88 4.90
C PHE A 225 -14.20 -4.57 5.61
N MET A 226 -13.95 -5.55 6.49
CA MET A 226 -15.01 -6.35 7.14
C MET A 226 -15.93 -5.52 8.05
N PHE A 227 -15.54 -4.28 8.38
CA PHE A 227 -16.43 -3.29 8.99
C PHE A 227 -17.67 -2.96 8.13
N PHE A 228 -17.62 -3.18 6.81
CA PHE A 228 -18.79 -3.21 5.94
C PHE A 228 -19.36 -4.62 5.89
N LYS A 229 -20.39 -4.89 6.71
CA LYS A 229 -21.00 -6.22 6.77
C LYS A 229 -21.52 -6.66 5.39
N GLY A 230 -21.15 -7.86 4.97
CA GLY A 230 -21.53 -8.44 3.68
C GLY A 230 -20.63 -8.04 2.51
N VAL A 231 -19.61 -7.21 2.72
CA VAL A 231 -18.61 -6.88 1.68
C VAL A 231 -17.88 -8.13 1.18
N ASP A 232 -17.68 -9.12 2.05
CA ASP A 232 -17.05 -10.40 1.73
C ASP A 232 -17.88 -11.26 0.76
N LYS A 233 -19.15 -10.92 0.55
CA LYS A 233 -20.02 -11.57 -0.44
C LYS A 233 -19.96 -10.90 -1.81
N HIS A 234 -19.31 -9.75 -1.92
CA HIS A 234 -19.17 -9.08 -3.20
C HIS A 234 -18.27 -9.92 -4.12
N PRO A 235 -18.63 -10.16 -5.39
CA PRO A 235 -17.79 -10.90 -6.34
C PRO A 235 -16.41 -10.27 -6.61
N GLU A 236 -16.19 -9.03 -6.16
CA GLU A 236 -14.96 -8.26 -6.35
C GLU A 236 -14.26 -7.98 -5.01
N TYR A 237 -14.64 -8.71 -3.96
CA TYR A 237 -13.94 -8.61 -2.69
C TYR A 237 -12.50 -9.17 -2.85
N PRO A 238 -11.46 -8.35 -2.61
CA PRO A 238 -10.10 -8.71 -3.01
C PRO A 238 -9.40 -9.69 -2.06
N PHE A 239 -9.86 -9.84 -0.82
CA PHE A 239 -9.12 -10.53 0.26
C PHE A 239 -9.72 -11.91 0.60
N THR A 240 -9.85 -12.76 -0.42
CA THR A 240 -10.53 -14.07 -0.32
C THR A 240 -9.72 -15.15 0.40
N LYS A 241 -8.39 -15.02 0.45
CA LYS A 241 -7.52 -15.89 1.27
C LYS A 241 -7.73 -15.55 2.75
N ARG A 242 -8.82 -16.02 3.36
CA ARG A 242 -8.97 -15.96 4.82
C ARG A 242 -8.03 -16.97 5.47
N LEU A 243 -7.45 -16.51 6.57
CA LEU A 243 -6.73 -17.29 7.56
C LEU A 243 -7.53 -18.56 7.92
N GLN A 244 -7.07 -19.71 7.44
CA GLN A 244 -7.34 -20.98 8.10
C GLN A 244 -6.51 -21.07 9.38
#